data_AF-A0AAN0J183-F1
#
_entry.id   AF-A0AAN0J183-F1
#
_cell.length_a   1.000
_cell.length_b   1.000
_cell.length_c   1.000
_cell.angle_alpha   90.00
_cell.angle_beta   90.00
_cell.angle_gamma   90.00
#
_symmetry.space_group_name_H-M   'P 1'
#
loop_
_entity.id
_entity.type
_entity.pdbx_description
1 polymer ?
#
loop_
_entity_poly.entity_id
_entity_poly.type
_entity_poly.pdbx_seq_one_letter_code
_entity_poly.pdbx_strand_id
1 'polypeptide(L)'
;MAEQTGLSIELNCDRYVSLLSKLIGETEFLQNNPPKFVPQEDRAIKHLLDVLNPHSTTNGGPLTLDHVAYVEGRGNLIIGYSPPSATQGTVSFVGSHLDCVPANPETWERNPFKLTQEGDKLYGRGTTDCLGHVALITDLFIQLAEKKPPLKRSVYFSVLNTRGPCSKYSFTNSVTGEEKTGKIEFKLTEEIFKGIACKLDSPGFIHLNEATKEVIGSSTPYSDCGSLPLVADLQEAGFDVQITGYGHSDVYHGDNEYCSLSCMQSAMKILSRVLDKFNQ
;
A
#
# COMPACT_ATOMS: atom_id res chain seq x y z
N MET A 1 -20.46 -21.45 -25.81
CA MET A 1 -20.32 -20.36 -24.82
C MET A 1 -18.99 -20.59 -24.15
N ALA A 2 -17.99 -19.72 -24.38
CA ALA A 2 -16.70 -19.89 -23.73
C ALA A 2 -16.88 -19.68 -22.21
N GLU A 3 -16.52 -20.65 -21.39
CA GLU A 3 -16.37 -20.44 -19.95
C GLU A 3 -15.43 -19.24 -19.77
N GLN A 4 -15.81 -18.27 -18.95
CA GLN A 4 -14.87 -17.26 -18.46
C GLN A 4 -13.88 -17.98 -17.53
N THR A 5 -12.81 -18.52 -18.11
CA THR A 5 -11.71 -19.19 -17.41
C THR A 5 -10.74 -18.18 -16.77
N GLY A 6 -11.27 -17.08 -16.23
CA GLY A 6 -10.48 -16.03 -15.57
C GLY A 6 -10.40 -16.24 -14.05
N LEU A 7 -9.29 -15.83 -13.45
CA LEU A 7 -9.08 -15.68 -12.02
C LEU A 7 -10.15 -14.76 -11.43
N SER A 8 -11.11 -15.35 -10.72
CA SER A 8 -12.14 -14.61 -10.00
C SER A 8 -11.76 -14.51 -8.52
N ILE A 9 -11.03 -13.46 -8.14
CA ILE A 9 -10.76 -13.10 -6.74
C ILE A 9 -11.69 -11.95 -6.33
N GLU A 10 -12.33 -12.13 -5.17
CA GLU A 10 -13.19 -11.14 -4.54
C GLU A 10 -12.67 -10.85 -3.14
N LEU A 11 -12.89 -9.64 -2.63
CA LEU A 11 -12.41 -9.27 -1.30
C LEU A 11 -13.20 -10.05 -0.24
N ASN A 12 -12.50 -10.79 0.62
CA ASN A 12 -13.14 -11.31 1.83
C ASN A 12 -13.31 -10.16 2.82
N CYS A 13 -14.52 -9.58 2.89
CA CYS A 13 -14.77 -8.35 3.65
C CYS A 13 -14.56 -8.54 5.15
N ASP A 14 -14.95 -9.69 5.72
CA ASP A 14 -14.79 -9.96 7.14
C ASP A 14 -13.31 -10.08 7.51
N ARG A 15 -12.53 -10.81 6.69
CA ARG A 15 -11.08 -10.95 6.87
C ARG A 15 -10.37 -9.60 6.68
N TYR A 16 -10.78 -8.83 5.68
CA TYR A 16 -10.27 -7.50 5.41
C TYR A 16 -10.49 -6.54 6.58
N VAL A 17 -11.74 -6.40 7.05
CA VAL A 17 -12.09 -5.49 8.16
C VAL A 17 -11.43 -5.95 9.46
N SER A 18 -11.38 -7.26 9.72
CA SER A 18 -10.71 -7.83 10.89
C SER A 18 -9.21 -7.53 10.89
N LEU A 19 -8.52 -7.74 9.77
CA LEU A 19 -7.10 -7.44 9.64
C LEU A 19 -6.84 -5.94 9.74
N LEU A 20 -7.59 -5.13 8.98
CA LEU A 20 -7.46 -3.68 9.02
C LEU A 20 -7.70 -3.14 10.44
N SER A 21 -8.66 -3.68 11.19
CA SER A 21 -8.90 -3.27 12.58
C SER A 21 -7.67 -3.49 13.47
N LYS A 22 -6.92 -4.58 13.26
CA LYS A 22 -5.68 -4.85 13.99
C LYS A 22 -4.58 -3.89 13.57
N LEU A 23 -4.42 -3.65 12.28
CA LEU A 23 -3.42 -2.71 11.74
C LEU A 23 -3.66 -1.29 12.25
N ILE A 24 -4.90 -0.79 12.19
CA ILE A 24 -5.26 0.54 12.71
C ILE A 24 -5.04 0.61 14.22
N GLY A 25 -5.27 -0.49 14.95
CA GLY A 25 -4.95 -0.57 16.37
C GLY A 25 -3.48 -0.35 16.72
N GLU A 26 -2.56 -0.54 15.77
CA GLU A 26 -1.13 -0.29 15.96
C GLU A 26 -0.70 1.12 15.54
N THR A 27 -1.57 1.91 14.89
CA THR A 27 -1.18 3.17 14.23
C THR A 27 -0.61 4.22 15.18
N GLU A 28 -0.96 4.20 16.46
CA GLU A 28 -0.33 5.06 17.48
C GLU A 28 1.20 4.86 17.51
N PHE A 29 1.68 3.63 17.31
CA PHE A 29 3.09 3.23 17.27
C PHE A 29 3.71 3.26 15.88
N LEU A 30 2.91 3.47 14.84
CA LEU A 30 3.35 3.52 13.44
C LEU A 30 3.47 4.98 12.95
N GLN A 31 3.28 5.97 13.81
CA GLN A 31 3.45 7.37 13.44
C GLN A 31 4.90 7.66 13.05
N ASN A 32 5.10 8.42 11.97
CA ASN A 32 6.40 8.81 11.46
C ASN A 32 6.60 10.33 11.51
N ASN A 33 7.29 10.78 12.57
CA ASN A 33 7.75 12.16 12.72
C ASN A 33 8.86 12.22 13.80
N PRO A 34 10.07 11.74 13.47
CA PRO A 34 11.15 11.66 14.44
C PRO A 34 11.66 13.05 14.87
N PRO A 35 12.27 13.15 16.06
CA PRO A 35 12.54 12.05 16.99
C PRO A 35 11.32 11.66 17.83
N LYS A 36 10.22 12.43 17.77
CA LYS A 36 9.05 12.24 18.62
C LYS A 36 8.33 10.92 18.33
N PHE A 37 8.17 10.60 17.06
CA PHE A 37 7.53 9.37 16.60
C PHE A 37 8.47 8.63 15.66
N VAL A 38 8.92 7.46 16.09
CA VAL A 38 9.68 6.49 15.29
C VAL A 38 8.77 5.28 15.13
N PRO A 39 8.40 4.91 13.90
CA PRO A 39 7.45 3.82 13.69
C PRO A 39 8.03 2.47 14.14
N GLN A 40 7.14 1.56 14.54
CA GLN A 40 7.46 0.19 14.96
C GLN A 40 6.72 -0.81 14.07
N GLU A 41 7.09 -0.89 12.80
CA GLU A 41 6.45 -1.68 11.74
C GLU A 41 6.30 -3.17 12.09
N ASP A 42 7.22 -3.72 12.91
CA ASP A 42 7.14 -5.12 13.36
C ASP A 42 5.83 -5.44 14.10
N ARG A 43 5.20 -4.44 14.73
CA ARG A 43 3.88 -4.59 15.35
C ARG A 43 2.80 -4.90 14.31
N ALA A 44 2.81 -4.19 13.20
CA ALA A 44 1.88 -4.43 12.10
C ALA A 44 2.21 -5.74 11.37
N ILE A 45 3.49 -6.01 11.12
CA ILE A 45 3.96 -7.24 10.45
C ILE A 45 3.52 -8.49 11.23
N LYS A 46 3.53 -8.46 12.56
CA LYS A 46 3.01 -9.55 13.37
C LYS A 46 1.57 -9.94 12.98
N HIS A 47 0.69 -8.96 12.82
CA HIS A 47 -0.71 -9.22 12.42
C HIS A 47 -0.82 -9.77 11.00
N LEU A 48 0.07 -9.34 10.09
CA LEU A 48 0.15 -9.91 8.73
C LEU A 48 0.61 -11.38 8.78
N LEU A 49 1.68 -11.65 9.52
CA LEU A 49 2.22 -13.00 9.67
C LEU A 49 1.20 -13.95 10.33
N ASP A 50 0.44 -13.50 11.31
CA ASP A 50 -0.60 -14.31 11.97
C ASP A 50 -1.64 -14.85 10.97
N VAL A 51 -2.03 -14.05 9.96
CA VAL A 51 -3.01 -14.47 8.94
C VAL A 51 -2.37 -15.18 7.74
N LEU A 52 -1.08 -14.94 7.46
CA LEU A 52 -0.37 -15.52 6.32
C LEU A 52 0.32 -16.85 6.64
N ASN A 53 0.81 -17.03 7.87
CA ASN A 53 1.55 -18.23 8.28
C ASN A 53 0.80 -19.54 8.01
N PRO A 54 -0.53 -19.66 8.22
CA PRO A 54 -1.24 -20.89 7.86
C PRO A 54 -1.13 -21.27 6.37
N HIS A 55 -0.80 -20.32 5.51
CA HIS A 55 -0.65 -20.49 4.06
C HIS A 55 0.82 -20.51 3.61
N SER A 56 1.78 -20.47 4.53
CA SER A 56 3.20 -20.47 4.20
C SER A 56 3.72 -21.84 3.76
N THR A 57 4.81 -21.87 3.01
CA THR A 57 5.52 -23.10 2.63
C THR A 57 5.97 -23.93 3.83
N THR A 58 6.34 -23.27 4.94
CA THR A 58 6.68 -23.93 6.20
C THR A 58 5.50 -24.64 6.86
N ASN A 59 4.26 -24.22 6.58
CA ASN A 59 3.02 -24.83 7.05
C ASN A 59 2.26 -25.60 5.95
N GLY A 60 2.93 -25.93 4.83
CA GLY A 60 2.36 -26.73 3.74
C GLY A 60 1.50 -25.95 2.74
N GLY A 61 1.43 -24.63 2.85
CA GLY A 61 0.83 -23.74 1.86
C GLY A 61 1.82 -23.28 0.78
N PRO A 62 1.39 -22.45 -0.19
CA PRO A 62 2.21 -22.05 -1.32
C PRO A 62 2.97 -20.72 -1.14
N LEU A 63 2.82 -20.03 0.00
CA LEU A 63 3.39 -18.69 0.18
C LEU A 63 4.80 -18.72 0.77
N THR A 64 5.74 -17.98 0.19
CA THR A 64 7.00 -17.65 0.85
C THR A 64 6.83 -16.37 1.66
N LEU A 65 7.36 -16.32 2.88
CA LEU A 65 7.27 -15.18 3.79
C LEU A 65 8.67 -14.83 4.28
N ASP A 66 9.19 -13.68 3.88
CA ASP A 66 10.50 -13.18 4.29
C ASP A 66 10.34 -11.88 5.09
N HIS A 67 10.68 -11.93 6.38
CA HIS A 67 10.73 -10.77 7.27
C HIS A 67 12.16 -10.23 7.32
N VAL A 68 12.34 -9.00 6.87
CA VAL A 68 13.65 -8.34 6.74
C VAL A 68 13.68 -7.07 7.57
N ALA A 69 14.53 -7.02 8.58
CA ALA A 69 14.75 -5.83 9.39
C ALA A 69 16.21 -5.36 9.27
N TYR A 70 16.40 -4.08 8.92
CA TYR A 70 17.71 -3.43 8.90
C TYR A 70 17.96 -2.60 10.17
N VAL A 71 16.88 -2.18 10.82
CA VAL A 71 16.85 -1.51 12.11
C VAL A 71 15.82 -2.23 12.97
N GLU A 72 16.12 -2.44 14.25
CA GLU A 72 15.22 -3.11 15.19
C GLU A 72 13.85 -2.40 15.24
N GLY A 73 12.75 -3.17 15.15
CA GLY A 73 11.39 -2.65 15.12
C GLY A 73 10.92 -2.13 13.75
N ARG A 74 11.84 -1.88 12.81
CA ARG A 74 11.59 -1.30 11.47
C ARG A 74 11.58 -2.37 10.37
N GLY A 75 10.86 -3.47 10.60
CA GLY A 75 10.84 -4.59 9.67
C GLY A 75 10.10 -4.31 8.36
N ASN A 76 10.36 -5.18 7.40
CA ASN A 76 9.75 -5.25 6.08
C ASN A 76 9.26 -6.67 5.86
N LEU A 77 8.14 -6.85 5.17
CA LEU A 77 7.62 -8.17 4.82
C LEU A 77 7.56 -8.33 3.30
N ILE A 78 8.14 -9.42 2.82
CA ILE A 78 8.03 -9.85 1.43
C ILE A 78 7.22 -11.14 1.40
N ILE A 79 6.13 -11.13 0.64
CA ILE A 79 5.26 -12.28 0.41
C ILE A 79 5.43 -12.70 -1.04
N GLY A 80 5.67 -13.99 -1.28
CA GLY A 80 5.79 -14.55 -2.63
C GLY A 80 4.76 -15.65 -2.88
N TYR A 81 4.18 -15.64 -4.08
CA TYR A 81 3.38 -16.73 -4.63
C TYR A 81 3.97 -17.13 -5.99
N SER A 82 4.60 -18.30 -6.04
CA SER A 82 5.31 -18.80 -7.22
C SER A 82 4.84 -20.23 -7.54
N PRO A 83 3.66 -20.39 -8.18
CA PRO A 83 3.17 -21.71 -8.57
C PRO A 83 4.10 -22.34 -9.63
N PRO A 84 4.12 -23.68 -9.79
CA PRO A 84 5.01 -24.33 -10.77
C PRO A 84 4.84 -23.86 -12.23
N SER A 85 3.68 -23.30 -12.58
CA SER A 85 3.39 -22.72 -13.89
C SER A 85 4.09 -21.37 -14.13
N ALA A 86 4.61 -20.72 -13.09
CA ALA A 86 5.20 -19.39 -13.14
C ALA A 86 6.59 -19.40 -13.80
N THR A 87 6.61 -19.25 -15.12
CA THR A 87 7.83 -19.34 -15.96
C THR A 87 8.10 -18.07 -16.77
N GLN A 88 7.22 -17.08 -16.74
CA GLN A 88 7.24 -15.89 -17.61
C GLN A 88 7.61 -14.57 -16.90
N GLY A 89 8.17 -14.63 -15.69
CA GLY A 89 8.59 -13.46 -14.91
C GLY A 89 7.71 -13.21 -13.68
N THR A 90 7.71 -11.95 -13.23
CA THR A 90 7.11 -11.55 -11.94
C THR A 90 6.22 -10.32 -12.08
N VAL A 91 5.05 -10.34 -11.43
CA VAL A 91 4.25 -9.16 -11.11
C VAL A 91 4.46 -8.86 -9.63
N SER A 92 4.80 -7.61 -9.29
CA SER A 92 5.05 -7.24 -7.90
C SER A 92 4.20 -6.05 -7.48
N PHE A 93 3.55 -6.16 -6.33
CA PHE A 93 2.93 -5.05 -5.61
C PHE A 93 3.96 -4.49 -4.66
N VAL A 94 4.42 -3.28 -4.94
CA VAL A 94 5.58 -2.67 -4.26
C VAL A 94 5.18 -1.29 -3.76
N GLY A 95 5.59 -0.94 -2.54
CA GLY A 95 5.44 0.41 -2.01
C GLY A 95 4.23 0.62 -1.10
N SER A 96 3.61 -0.43 -0.60
CA SER A 96 2.77 -0.29 0.59
C SER A 96 3.69 -0.16 1.81
N HIS A 97 3.70 1.01 2.44
CA HIS A 97 4.43 1.25 3.69
C HIS A 97 3.52 0.95 4.89
N LEU A 98 4.11 0.78 6.07
CA LEU A 98 3.36 0.45 7.29
C LEU A 98 3.29 1.62 8.27
N ASP A 99 4.09 2.66 8.06
CA ASP A 99 4.02 3.86 8.86
C ASP A 99 2.84 4.75 8.46
N CYS A 100 2.57 5.76 9.26
CA CYS A 100 1.53 6.74 8.98
C CYS A 100 1.95 8.11 9.48
N VAL A 101 1.34 9.16 8.94
CA VAL A 101 1.56 10.51 9.46
C VAL A 101 0.95 10.66 10.85
N PRO A 102 1.48 11.56 11.70
CA PRO A 102 0.89 11.79 13.02
C PRO A 102 -0.60 12.12 12.97
N ALA A 103 -1.34 11.70 13.99
CA ALA A 103 -2.74 12.05 14.19
C ALA A 103 -2.92 12.76 15.53
N ASN A 104 -3.75 13.80 15.57
CA ASN A 104 -4.15 14.45 16.81
C ASN A 104 -5.55 13.97 17.21
N PRO A 105 -5.71 13.14 18.24
CA PRO A 105 -7.04 12.65 18.65
C PRO A 105 -8.04 13.76 19.00
N GLU A 106 -7.58 14.97 19.37
CA GLU A 106 -8.45 16.09 19.72
C GLU A 106 -9.16 16.72 18.52
N THR A 107 -8.60 16.58 17.31
CA THR A 107 -9.19 17.14 16.08
C THR A 107 -10.00 16.11 15.30
N TRP A 108 -10.03 14.86 15.77
CA TRP A 108 -10.79 13.78 15.17
C TRP A 108 -12.15 13.61 15.86
N GLU A 109 -13.17 13.31 15.07
CA GLU A 109 -14.51 12.94 15.57
C GLU A 109 -14.53 11.51 16.12
N ARG A 110 -13.62 10.65 15.65
CA ARG A 110 -13.46 9.24 16.01
C ARG A 110 -12.03 9.01 16.46
N ASN A 111 -11.78 8.02 17.31
CA ASN A 111 -10.41 7.71 17.70
C ASN A 111 -9.58 7.33 16.46
N PRO A 112 -8.50 8.06 16.10
CA PRO A 112 -7.69 7.76 14.92
C PRO A 112 -7.01 6.40 14.98
N PHE A 113 -6.75 5.88 16.18
CA PHE A 113 -6.00 4.65 16.46
C PHE A 113 -6.92 3.44 16.69
N LYS A 114 -8.21 3.57 16.34
CA LYS A 114 -9.18 2.47 16.40
C LYS A 114 -10.06 2.51 15.17
N LEU A 115 -10.10 1.40 14.44
CA LEU A 115 -10.98 1.29 13.29
C LEU A 115 -12.44 1.47 13.72
N THR A 116 -13.12 2.44 13.10
CA THR A 116 -14.54 2.70 13.31
C THR A 116 -15.28 2.56 11.98
N GLN A 117 -16.22 1.62 11.92
CA GLN A 117 -17.02 1.40 10.72
C GLN A 117 -18.38 2.09 10.83
N GLU A 118 -18.73 2.88 9.82
CA GLU A 118 -20.04 3.52 9.67
C GLU A 118 -20.55 3.32 8.24
N GLY A 119 -21.43 2.34 8.06
CA GLY A 119 -21.88 1.93 6.74
C GLY A 119 -20.70 1.46 5.88
N ASP A 120 -20.49 2.13 4.75
CA ASP A 120 -19.39 1.84 3.81
C ASP A 120 -18.04 2.44 4.24
N LYS A 121 -18.03 3.38 5.20
CA LYS A 121 -16.82 4.11 5.59
C LYS A 121 -16.11 3.41 6.74
N LEU A 122 -14.80 3.22 6.58
CA LEU A 122 -13.89 2.63 7.55
C LEU A 122 -12.90 3.70 8.00
N TYR A 123 -13.17 4.33 9.14
CA TYR A 123 -12.40 5.44 9.69
C TYR A 123 -11.20 4.97 10.52
N GLY A 124 -10.08 5.66 10.36
CA GLY A 124 -8.83 5.43 11.10
C GLY A 124 -7.63 6.00 10.36
N ARG A 125 -6.58 6.40 11.08
CA ARG A 125 -5.35 6.90 10.47
C ARG A 125 -4.68 5.78 9.67
N GLY A 126 -4.37 6.03 8.40
CA GLY A 126 -3.74 5.07 7.50
C GLY A 126 -4.70 4.10 6.80
N THR A 127 -6.01 4.29 6.96
CA THR A 127 -7.02 3.51 6.20
C THR A 127 -6.93 3.75 4.69
N THR A 128 -6.52 4.95 4.27
CA THR A 128 -6.23 5.33 2.88
C THR A 128 -4.72 5.34 2.61
N ASP A 129 -3.87 5.70 3.57
CA ASP A 129 -2.40 5.73 3.38
C ASP A 129 -1.59 4.97 4.45
N CYS A 130 -1.24 3.70 4.24
CA CYS A 130 -1.82 2.81 3.22
C CYS A 130 -2.15 1.43 3.79
N LEU A 131 -2.42 1.35 5.09
CA LEU A 131 -2.78 0.10 5.78
C LEU A 131 -4.05 -0.54 5.22
N GLY A 132 -4.96 0.25 4.65
CA GLY A 132 -6.08 -0.26 3.87
C GLY A 132 -5.65 -1.07 2.64
N HIS A 133 -4.61 -0.63 1.92
CA HIS A 133 -4.01 -1.36 0.80
C HIS A 133 -3.21 -2.56 1.27
N VAL A 134 -2.49 -2.44 2.39
CA VAL A 134 -1.78 -3.56 3.00
C VAL A 134 -2.74 -4.70 3.33
N ALA A 135 -3.88 -4.40 3.97
CA ALA A 135 -4.90 -5.40 4.28
C ALA A 135 -5.52 -6.00 3.01
N LEU A 136 -5.75 -5.18 1.98
CA LEU A 136 -6.28 -5.60 0.68
C LEU A 136 -5.34 -6.59 -0.02
N ILE A 137 -4.05 -6.25 -0.13
CA ILE A 137 -3.06 -7.10 -0.81
C ILE A 137 -2.79 -8.36 0.01
N THR A 138 -2.82 -8.27 1.35
CA THR A 138 -2.73 -9.46 2.20
C THR A 138 -3.88 -10.44 1.93
N ASP A 139 -5.11 -9.94 1.79
CA ASP A 139 -6.26 -10.76 1.41
C ASP A 139 -6.09 -11.41 0.02
N LEU A 140 -5.53 -10.66 -0.94
CA LEU A 140 -5.22 -11.17 -2.28
C LEU A 140 -4.28 -12.38 -2.20
N PHE A 141 -3.21 -12.31 -1.39
CA PHE A 141 -2.27 -13.42 -1.24
C PHE A 141 -2.87 -14.63 -0.53
N ILE A 142 -3.73 -14.41 0.46
CA ILE A 142 -4.50 -15.51 1.08
C ILE A 142 -5.40 -16.17 0.04
N GLN A 143 -6.11 -15.39 -0.79
CA GLN A 143 -6.95 -15.91 -1.87
C GLN A 143 -6.14 -16.68 -2.92
N LEU A 144 -4.95 -16.21 -3.29
CA LEU A 144 -4.03 -16.94 -4.18
C LEU A 144 -3.61 -18.28 -3.55
N ALA A 145 -3.36 -18.30 -2.25
CA ALA A 145 -2.98 -19.52 -1.54
C ALA A 145 -4.12 -20.53 -1.39
N GLU A 146 -5.35 -20.05 -1.17
CA GLU A 146 -6.57 -20.85 -1.06
C GLU A 146 -6.97 -21.45 -2.42
N LYS A 147 -6.95 -20.63 -3.48
CA LYS A 147 -7.40 -21.02 -4.83
C LYS A 147 -6.34 -21.70 -5.69
N LYS A 148 -5.06 -21.43 -5.42
CA LYS A 148 -3.88 -21.96 -6.13
C LYS A 148 -3.99 -21.87 -7.67
N PRO A 149 -4.32 -20.70 -8.24
CA PRO A 149 -4.46 -20.56 -9.69
C PRO A 149 -3.13 -20.83 -10.41
N PRO A 150 -3.14 -21.44 -11.61
CA PRO A 150 -1.92 -21.74 -12.36
C PRO A 150 -1.41 -20.50 -13.10
N LEU A 151 -0.88 -19.52 -12.34
CA LEU A 151 -0.35 -18.29 -12.92
C LEU A 151 0.94 -18.55 -13.72
N LYS A 152 1.07 -17.92 -14.88
CA LYS A 152 2.27 -17.94 -15.73
C LYS A 152 3.42 -17.08 -15.20
N ARG A 153 3.14 -16.21 -14.22
CA ARG A 153 4.10 -15.30 -13.57
C ARG A 153 4.00 -15.45 -12.05
N SER A 154 5.13 -15.26 -11.36
CA SER A 154 5.13 -15.17 -9.91
C SER A 154 4.51 -13.85 -9.46
N VAL A 155 3.88 -13.84 -8.30
CA VAL A 155 3.30 -12.64 -7.70
C VAL A 155 3.98 -12.36 -6.37
N TYR A 156 4.50 -11.14 -6.20
CA TYR A 156 5.13 -10.71 -4.97
C TYR A 156 4.44 -9.48 -4.36
N PHE A 157 4.44 -9.38 -3.04
CA PHE A 157 4.05 -8.18 -2.30
C PHE A 157 5.21 -7.81 -1.37
N SER A 158 5.73 -6.61 -1.52
CA SER A 158 6.82 -6.09 -0.70
C SER A 158 6.37 -4.81 0.00
N VAL A 159 6.35 -4.85 1.33
CA VAL A 159 6.36 -3.64 2.14
C VAL A 159 7.80 -3.12 2.15
N LEU A 160 7.99 -1.86 1.73
CA LEU A 160 9.32 -1.30 1.56
C LEU A 160 9.72 -0.33 2.67
N ASN A 161 11.03 -0.19 2.84
CA ASN A 161 11.64 0.72 3.79
C ASN A 161 11.40 2.19 3.38
N THR A 162 11.08 3.05 4.35
CA THR A 162 11.19 4.51 4.19
C THR A 162 12.65 4.88 3.96
N ARG A 163 13.00 5.42 2.78
CA ARG A 163 14.35 5.96 2.55
C ARG A 163 14.47 7.35 3.18
N GLY A 164 15.20 7.42 4.30
CA GLY A 164 15.54 8.67 4.98
C GLY A 164 14.85 8.83 6.34
N PRO A 165 15.32 9.75 7.20
CA PRO A 165 14.74 9.95 8.52
C PRO A 165 13.34 10.58 8.47
N CYS A 166 12.98 11.34 7.43
CA CYS A 166 11.69 12.06 7.35
C CYS A 166 11.27 12.34 5.89
N SER A 167 9.95 12.35 5.58
CA SER A 167 9.39 12.83 4.30
C SER A 167 8.85 14.28 4.33
N LYS A 168 8.91 14.96 5.48
CA LYS A 168 8.36 16.32 5.65
C LYS A 168 9.13 17.10 6.70
N TYR A 169 9.51 18.34 6.37
CA TYR A 169 10.01 19.32 7.34
C TYR A 169 8.86 20.25 7.73
N SER A 170 8.63 20.42 9.04
CA SER A 170 7.69 21.42 9.56
C SER A 170 8.48 22.47 10.32
N PHE A 171 8.30 23.75 9.96
CA PHE A 171 8.84 24.88 10.72
C PHE A 171 7.72 25.47 11.57
N THR A 172 7.84 25.40 12.89
CA THR A 172 6.98 26.17 13.81
C THR A 172 7.78 26.61 15.02
N ASN A 173 7.67 27.90 15.38
CA ASN A 173 8.06 28.39 16.70
C ASN A 173 6.79 28.41 17.57
N SER A 174 6.59 27.35 18.35
CA SER A 174 5.39 27.14 19.16
C SER A 174 5.44 27.74 20.57
N VAL A 175 6.46 28.55 20.90
CA VAL A 175 6.69 28.97 22.30
C VAL A 175 6.63 30.49 22.51
N THR A 176 7.06 31.33 21.57
CA THR A 176 7.39 32.73 21.92
C THR A 176 6.45 33.82 21.40
N GLY A 177 5.59 33.55 20.43
CA GLY A 177 4.63 34.55 19.90
C GLY A 177 5.26 35.79 19.25
N GLU A 178 6.57 35.80 18.99
CA GLU A 178 7.27 36.93 18.34
C GLU A 178 7.28 36.79 16.81
N GLU A 179 6.92 37.87 16.11
CA GLU A 179 7.21 38.02 14.68
C GLU A 179 8.72 38.13 14.47
N LYS A 180 9.30 37.21 13.69
CA LYS A 180 10.67 37.33 13.17
C LYS A 180 10.64 37.61 11.67
N THR A 181 11.26 38.71 11.28
CA THR A 181 11.59 38.96 9.87
C THR A 181 12.75 38.05 9.46
N GLY A 182 12.45 37.02 8.67
CA GLY A 182 13.43 36.10 8.09
C GLY A 182 13.75 36.42 6.64
N LYS A 183 14.96 36.11 6.20
CA LYS A 183 15.33 36.07 4.78
C LYS A 183 15.19 34.64 4.29
N ILE A 184 14.36 34.40 3.28
CA ILE A 184 14.27 33.13 2.56
C ILE A 184 15.27 33.19 1.40
N GLU A 185 16.26 32.30 1.41
CA GLU A 185 17.20 32.11 0.31
C GLU A 185 16.86 30.79 -0.37
N PHE A 186 16.41 30.84 -1.62
CA PHE A 186 16.21 29.63 -2.43
C PHE A 186 17.56 29.23 -3.03
N LYS A 187 18.09 28.09 -2.59
CA LYS A 187 19.18 27.39 -3.29
C LYS A 187 18.58 26.15 -3.94
N LEU A 188 18.78 26.01 -5.25
CA LEU A 188 18.60 24.72 -5.92
C LEU A 188 19.60 23.75 -5.28
N THR A 189 19.08 22.71 -4.63
CA THR A 189 19.90 21.62 -4.11
C THR A 189 20.50 20.87 -5.30
N GLU A 190 21.73 20.38 -5.16
CA GLU A 190 22.33 19.49 -6.16
C GLU A 190 21.57 18.14 -6.26
N GLU A 191 20.74 17.83 -5.25
CA GLU A 191 19.78 16.75 -5.27
C GLU A 191 18.59 17.10 -6.18
N ILE A 192 18.71 16.73 -7.45
CA ILE A 192 17.59 16.70 -8.39
C ILE A 192 16.72 15.50 -8.03
N PHE A 193 15.53 15.75 -7.48
CA PHE A 193 14.50 14.70 -7.35
C PHE A 193 14.05 14.30 -8.76
N LYS A 194 14.24 13.03 -9.11
CA LYS A 194 13.76 12.47 -10.38
C LYS A 194 12.23 12.42 -10.37
N GLY A 195 11.61 12.78 -11.49
CA GLY A 195 10.16 12.80 -11.63
C GLY A 195 9.53 11.40 -11.52
N ILE A 196 8.25 11.37 -11.15
CA ILE A 196 7.44 10.16 -10.92
C ILE A 196 6.52 9.94 -12.13
N ALA A 197 7.08 9.88 -13.33
CA ALA A 197 6.28 9.71 -14.54
C ALA A 197 6.20 8.22 -14.93
N CYS A 198 5.02 7.62 -14.78
CA CYS A 198 4.75 6.27 -15.26
C CYS A 198 4.59 6.25 -16.79
N LYS A 199 5.09 5.21 -17.45
CA LYS A 199 4.97 5.02 -18.90
C LYS A 199 3.55 4.57 -19.27
N LEU A 200 2.85 5.36 -20.08
CA LEU A 200 1.46 5.11 -20.50
C LEU A 200 1.34 4.12 -21.69
N ASP A 201 2.45 3.64 -22.22
CA ASP A 201 2.52 2.65 -23.29
C ASP A 201 3.06 1.29 -22.80
N SER A 202 3.30 1.17 -21.50
CA SER A 202 3.85 -0.03 -20.88
C SER A 202 2.78 -1.12 -20.69
N PRO A 203 3.15 -2.42 -20.72
CA PRO A 203 2.22 -3.52 -20.46
C PRO A 203 1.48 -3.39 -19.12
N GLY A 204 2.18 -2.97 -18.06
CA GLY A 204 1.63 -2.73 -16.74
C GLY A 204 0.57 -1.64 -16.76
N PHE A 205 0.83 -0.52 -17.42
CA PHE A 205 -0.19 0.54 -17.57
C PHE A 205 -1.39 0.05 -18.37
N ILE A 206 -1.16 -0.59 -19.52
CA ILE A 206 -2.24 -1.06 -20.41
C ILE A 206 -3.17 -1.99 -19.64
N HIS A 207 -2.61 -3.00 -18.96
CA HIS A 207 -3.42 -3.96 -18.20
C HIS A 207 -4.13 -3.33 -17.00
N LEU A 208 -3.47 -2.43 -16.26
CA LEU A 208 -4.09 -1.71 -15.15
C LEU A 208 -5.23 -0.80 -15.62
N ASN A 209 -5.02 -0.05 -16.70
CA ASN A 209 -6.00 0.87 -17.27
C ASN A 209 -7.23 0.12 -17.80
N GLU A 210 -7.03 -0.99 -18.50
CA GLU A 210 -8.12 -1.84 -18.97
C GLU A 210 -8.89 -2.49 -17.81
N ALA A 211 -8.18 -3.10 -16.85
CA ALA A 211 -8.80 -3.71 -15.68
C ALA A 211 -9.62 -2.70 -14.87
N THR A 212 -9.10 -1.48 -14.71
CA THR A 212 -9.80 -0.38 -14.04
C THR A 212 -11.07 0.00 -14.80
N LYS A 213 -10.99 0.20 -16.12
CA LYS A 213 -12.18 0.49 -16.96
C LYS A 213 -13.24 -0.61 -16.91
N GLU A 214 -12.82 -1.88 -16.90
CA GLU A 214 -13.73 -3.03 -16.81
C GLU A 214 -14.49 -3.06 -15.48
N VAL A 215 -13.87 -2.64 -14.38
CA VAL A 215 -14.47 -2.74 -13.03
C VAL A 215 -15.25 -1.48 -12.65
N ILE A 216 -14.72 -0.29 -12.90
CA ILE A 216 -15.30 0.99 -12.45
C ILE A 216 -15.77 1.90 -13.60
N GLY A 217 -15.68 1.43 -14.85
CA GLY A 217 -16.20 2.11 -16.04
C GLY A 217 -15.32 3.23 -16.60
N SER A 218 -14.30 3.68 -15.88
CA SER A 218 -13.39 4.73 -16.34
C SER A 218 -11.99 4.58 -15.74
N SER A 219 -10.99 5.16 -16.40
CA SER A 219 -9.62 5.24 -15.91
C SER A 219 -8.96 6.44 -16.57
N THR A 220 -8.60 7.43 -15.77
CA THR A 220 -7.97 8.68 -16.23
C THR A 220 -6.62 8.80 -15.55
N PRO A 221 -5.52 8.61 -16.30
CA PRO A 221 -4.18 8.88 -15.78
C PRO A 221 -4.08 10.37 -15.42
N TYR A 222 -3.47 10.65 -14.30
CA TYR A 222 -3.13 12.01 -13.89
C TYR A 222 -1.68 12.06 -13.43
N SER A 223 -1.13 13.26 -13.38
CA SER A 223 0.20 13.51 -12.81
C SER A 223 0.01 14.37 -11.57
N ASP A 224 0.69 14.00 -10.50
CA ASP A 224 0.77 14.79 -9.28
C ASP A 224 2.24 14.94 -8.87
N CYS A 225 2.55 16.04 -8.19
CA CYS A 225 3.86 16.31 -7.62
C CYS A 225 4.00 15.55 -6.29
N GLY A 226 4.16 14.22 -6.38
CA GLY A 226 4.37 13.35 -5.22
C GLY A 226 5.85 13.06 -4.93
N SER A 227 6.10 12.29 -3.87
CA SER A 227 7.42 11.74 -3.55
C SER A 227 7.32 10.24 -3.27
N LEU A 228 7.35 9.42 -4.32
CA LEU A 228 7.64 7.99 -4.24
C LEU A 228 9.08 7.77 -4.71
N PRO A 229 10.07 7.79 -3.78
CA PRO A 229 11.49 7.91 -4.12
C PRO A 229 12.04 6.74 -4.95
N LEU A 230 11.28 5.66 -5.11
CA LEU A 230 11.71 4.45 -5.78
C LEU A 230 11.20 4.31 -7.21
N VAL A 231 10.24 5.12 -7.66
CA VAL A 231 9.64 4.93 -8.98
C VAL A 231 10.69 5.13 -10.08
N ALA A 232 11.47 6.21 -10.00
CA ALA A 232 12.55 6.47 -10.95
C ALA A 232 13.65 5.40 -10.88
N ASP A 233 14.09 5.02 -9.68
CA ASP A 233 15.13 4.00 -9.49
C ASP A 233 14.69 2.62 -10.03
N LEU A 234 13.44 2.23 -9.79
CA LEU A 234 12.87 0.99 -10.32
C LEU A 234 12.74 1.05 -11.85
N GLN A 235 12.32 2.17 -12.42
CA GLN A 235 12.27 2.35 -13.87
C GLN A 235 13.67 2.27 -14.50
N GLU A 236 14.70 2.86 -13.88
CA GLU A 236 16.09 2.76 -14.31
C GLU A 236 16.64 1.33 -14.21
N ALA A 237 16.22 0.57 -13.19
CA ALA A 237 16.51 -0.85 -13.08
C ALA A 237 15.74 -1.72 -14.09
N GLY A 238 14.90 -1.12 -14.94
CA GLY A 238 14.18 -1.80 -16.02
C GLY A 238 12.80 -2.34 -15.64
N PHE A 239 12.27 -1.99 -14.46
CA PHE A 239 10.92 -2.37 -14.07
C PHE A 239 9.87 -1.51 -14.78
N ASP A 240 8.77 -2.16 -15.16
CA ASP A 240 7.54 -1.48 -15.52
C ASP A 240 6.80 -1.11 -14.23
N VAL A 241 6.80 0.19 -13.90
CA VAL A 241 6.26 0.70 -12.63
C VAL A 241 5.03 1.54 -12.89
N GLN A 242 3.93 1.14 -12.28
CA GLN A 242 2.67 1.87 -12.24
C GLN A 242 2.32 2.21 -10.79
N ILE A 243 1.66 3.34 -10.59
CA ILE A 243 1.20 3.78 -9.26
C ILE A 243 -0.32 3.78 -9.30
N THR A 244 -0.92 3.13 -8.30
CA THR A 244 -2.36 3.12 -8.12
C THR A 244 -2.67 3.09 -6.63
N GLY A 245 -3.71 3.80 -6.25
CA GLY A 245 -4.23 3.86 -4.90
C GLY A 245 -5.75 3.83 -4.96
N TYR A 246 -6.36 3.15 -4.00
CA TYR A 246 -7.80 3.00 -3.87
C TYR A 246 -8.27 3.63 -2.57
N GLY A 247 -9.15 4.62 -2.65
CA GLY A 247 -9.53 5.42 -1.49
C GLY A 247 -9.92 6.82 -1.94
N HIS A 248 -10.03 7.73 -0.98
CA HIS A 248 -10.44 9.10 -1.28
C HIS A 248 -9.29 10.06 -0.98
N SER A 249 -8.77 10.71 -2.01
CA SER A 249 -7.62 11.62 -1.88
C SER A 249 -7.95 12.88 -1.09
N ASP A 250 -9.22 13.26 -0.97
CA ASP A 250 -9.68 14.43 -0.22
C ASP A 250 -9.50 14.29 1.30
N VAL A 251 -9.37 13.05 1.81
CA VAL A 251 -9.12 12.76 3.22
C VAL A 251 -7.72 12.20 3.49
N TYR A 252 -6.87 12.13 2.46
CA TYR A 252 -5.48 11.69 2.56
C TYR A 252 -4.69 12.61 3.50
N HIS A 253 -3.99 12.03 4.49
CA HIS A 253 -3.27 12.74 5.58
C HIS A 253 -4.14 13.68 6.44
N GLY A 254 -5.44 13.74 6.19
CA GLY A 254 -6.39 14.58 6.90
C GLY A 254 -6.86 13.96 8.21
N ASP A 255 -7.58 14.75 9.00
CA ASP A 255 -8.34 14.24 10.13
C ASP A 255 -9.61 13.55 9.65
N ASN A 256 -10.07 12.55 10.39
CA ASN A 256 -11.19 11.69 10.01
C ASN A 256 -10.95 10.94 8.68
N GLU A 257 -9.69 10.59 8.42
CA GLU A 257 -9.31 9.70 7.30
C GLU A 257 -10.17 8.44 7.33
N TYR A 258 -10.67 8.07 6.15
CA TYR A 258 -11.39 6.83 5.95
C TYR A 258 -11.09 6.26 4.57
N CYS A 259 -11.27 4.95 4.42
CA CYS A 259 -11.46 4.33 3.12
C CYS A 259 -12.90 3.79 3.00
N SER A 260 -13.35 3.57 1.77
CA SER A 260 -14.64 2.93 1.47
C SER A 260 -14.45 1.44 1.28
N LEU A 261 -15.24 0.61 1.96
CA LEU A 261 -15.21 -0.84 1.79
C LEU A 261 -15.55 -1.23 0.34
N SER A 262 -16.54 -0.57 -0.26
CA SER A 262 -16.92 -0.74 -1.67
C SER A 262 -15.79 -0.40 -2.66
N CYS A 263 -14.99 0.62 -2.36
CA CYS A 263 -13.79 0.95 -3.14
C CYS A 263 -12.75 -0.17 -3.04
N MET A 264 -12.54 -0.74 -1.85
CA MET A 264 -11.58 -1.84 -1.64
C MET A 264 -12.06 -3.15 -2.28
N GLN A 265 -13.37 -3.41 -2.33
CA GLN A 265 -13.93 -4.53 -3.10
C GLN A 265 -13.68 -4.36 -4.61
N SER A 266 -13.85 -3.14 -5.12
CA SER A 266 -13.55 -2.81 -6.52
C SER A 266 -12.05 -2.94 -6.79
N ALA A 267 -11.21 -2.47 -5.87
CA ALA A 267 -9.76 -2.62 -5.94
C ALA A 267 -9.34 -4.09 -6.07
N MET A 268 -9.90 -4.98 -5.24
CA MET A 268 -9.60 -6.42 -5.33
C MET A 268 -9.94 -6.97 -6.72
N LYS A 269 -11.10 -6.59 -7.28
CA LYS A 269 -11.50 -6.99 -8.64
C LYS A 269 -10.50 -6.48 -9.68
N ILE A 270 -10.05 -5.23 -9.57
CA ILE A 270 -9.05 -4.65 -10.47
C ILE A 270 -7.74 -5.43 -10.38
N LEU A 271 -7.22 -5.69 -9.18
CA LEU A 271 -5.99 -6.45 -8.99
C LEU A 271 -6.10 -7.88 -9.56
N SER A 272 -7.24 -8.55 -9.34
CA SER A 272 -7.54 -9.86 -9.93
C SER A 272 -7.51 -9.81 -11.46
N ARG A 273 -8.12 -8.78 -12.07
CA ARG A 273 -8.15 -8.59 -13.53
C ARG A 273 -6.77 -8.28 -14.12
N VAL A 274 -5.93 -7.53 -13.39
CA VAL A 274 -4.54 -7.30 -13.80
C VAL A 274 -3.77 -8.62 -13.85
N LEU A 275 -3.88 -9.45 -12.80
CA LEU A 275 -3.24 -10.77 -12.79
C LEU A 275 -3.75 -11.67 -13.93
N ASP A 276 -5.05 -11.63 -14.21
CA ASP A 276 -5.66 -12.33 -15.35
C ASP A 276 -5.06 -11.93 -16.68
N LYS A 277 -4.93 -10.62 -16.93
CA LYS A 277 -4.38 -10.10 -18.19
C LYS A 277 -2.92 -10.51 -18.38
N PHE A 278 -2.14 -10.49 -17.30
CA PHE A 278 -0.78 -11.04 -17.30
C PHE A 278 -0.71 -12.58 -17.41
N ASN A 279 -1.84 -13.28 -17.27
CA ASN A 279 -1.92 -14.74 -17.36
C ASN A 279 -2.43 -15.25 -18.72
N GLN A 280 -2.98 -14.37 -19.56
CA GLN A 280 -3.40 -14.70 -20.94
C GLN A 280 -2.20 -15.05 -21.83
#